data_AF-A0A922VKD3-F1
#
_entry.id   AF-A0A922VKD3-F1
#
_cell.length_a   1.000
_cell.length_b   1.000
_cell.length_c   1.000
_cell.angle_alpha   90.00
_cell.angle_beta   90.00
_cell.angle_gamma   90.00
#
_symmetry.space_group_name_H-M   'P 1'
#
loop_
_entity.id
_entity.type
_entity.pdbx_description
1 polymer ?
#
loop_
_entity_poly.entity_id
_entity_poly.type
_entity_poly.pdbx_seq_one_letter_code
_entity_poly.pdbx_strand_id
1 'polypeptide(L)'
;MDLNLQIKPKTDDSLVASYTCPCGCNPRLAYSRGAEHTVDGCCCGNEFAVGTGAATHLQAGEGFVQEVQLFDAPWGERIQAVWTIGQSVDAGHDHGGHSDDHGGHGADAHAHADGGSASATAPAATAIDPVCGMTVDPEAARAKGLHLSHGGTDYFFCGKGCKLEFGDDPGRFLDPSYVASM
;
A
#
# COMPACT_ATOMS: atom_id res chain seq x y z
N MET A 1 4.33 20.01 20.58
CA MET A 1 3.64 19.04 21.46
C MET A 1 4.61 17.88 21.71
N ASP A 2 4.62 17.24 22.88
CA ASP A 2 5.43 16.03 23.11
C ASP A 2 4.94 14.86 22.24
N LEU A 3 5.36 14.86 20.97
CA LEU A 3 5.19 13.73 20.07
C LEU A 3 6.03 12.61 20.65
N ASN A 4 5.36 11.57 21.14
CA ASN A 4 5.95 10.48 21.89
C ASN A 4 6.82 9.61 20.96
N LEU A 5 7.98 10.15 20.58
CA LEU A 5 9.00 9.51 19.77
C LEU A 5 9.52 8.29 20.53
N GLN A 6 9.35 7.12 19.93
CA GLN A 6 9.83 5.85 20.42
C GLN A 6 10.97 5.35 19.52
N ILE A 7 12.16 5.26 20.09
CA ILE A 7 13.35 4.71 19.44
C ILE A 7 13.59 3.29 19.96
N LYS A 8 13.67 2.32 19.05
CA LYS A 8 13.97 0.92 19.36
C LYS A 8 15.22 0.47 18.61
N PRO A 9 16.31 0.07 19.30
CA PRO A 9 17.46 -0.52 18.63
C PRO A 9 17.06 -1.84 17.94
N LYS A 10 17.49 -2.04 16.70
CA LYS A 10 17.29 -3.29 15.94
C LYS A 10 18.59 -4.09 15.87
N THR A 11 19.71 -3.42 15.66
CA THR A 11 21.07 -3.96 15.64
C THR A 11 22.03 -2.96 16.28
N ASP A 12 23.32 -3.26 16.33
CA ASP A 12 24.37 -2.34 16.81
C ASP A 12 24.45 -1.04 15.98
N ASP A 13 24.02 -1.12 14.71
CA ASP A 13 24.15 -0.07 13.70
C ASP A 13 22.80 0.37 13.11
N SER A 14 21.68 -0.16 13.63
CA SER A 14 20.35 0.18 13.11
C SER A 14 19.33 0.32 14.23
N LEU A 15 18.44 1.29 14.06
CA LEU A 15 17.33 1.56 14.96
C LEU A 15 16.04 1.69 14.18
N VAL A 16 14.94 1.64 14.92
CA VAL A 16 13.60 1.89 14.43
C VAL A 16 13.04 3.05 15.21
N ALA A 17 12.73 4.14 14.52
CA ALA A 17 12.05 5.29 15.08
C ALA A 17 10.56 5.21 14.75
N SER A 18 9.72 5.50 15.72
CA SER A 18 8.27 5.54 15.56
C SER A 18 7.69 6.66 16.38
N TYR A 19 6.60 7.27 15.95
CA TYR A 19 5.91 8.28 16.75
C TYR A 19 4.40 8.13 16.60
N THR A 20 3.67 8.55 17.63
CA THR A 20 2.22 8.60 17.56
C THR A 20 1.79 9.91 16.94
N CYS A 21 1.29 9.84 15.72
CA CYS A 21 0.76 10.99 15.01
C CYS A 21 -0.60 11.40 15.61
N PRO A 22 -0.92 12.71 15.73
CA PRO A 22 -2.21 13.17 16.27
C PRO A 22 -3.44 12.67 15.50
N CYS A 23 -3.28 12.26 14.24
CA CYS A 23 -4.34 11.60 13.46
C CYS A 23 -4.60 10.14 13.88
N GLY A 24 -3.80 9.58 14.80
CA GLY A 24 -3.88 8.19 15.26
C GLY A 24 -2.96 7.21 14.54
N CYS A 25 -2.28 7.63 13.47
CA CYS A 25 -1.29 6.79 12.77
C CYS A 25 0.01 6.64 13.58
N ASN A 26 0.73 5.53 13.34
CA ASN A 26 2.00 5.23 14.00
C ASN A 26 3.06 4.80 12.97
N PRO A 27 3.62 5.75 12.19
CA PRO A 27 4.64 5.44 11.21
C PRO A 27 5.92 4.92 11.89
N ARG A 28 6.63 4.05 11.19
CA ARG A 28 7.80 3.33 11.71
C ARG A 28 8.91 3.31 10.66
N LEU A 29 10.02 3.95 10.96
CA LEU A 29 11.14 4.11 10.06
C LEU A 29 12.34 3.35 10.61
N ALA A 30 12.92 2.49 9.79
CA ALA A 30 14.21 1.89 10.08
C ALA A 30 15.32 2.84 9.58
N TYR A 31 16.24 3.20 10.46
CA TYR A 31 17.43 3.97 10.15
C TYR A 31 18.68 3.13 10.43
N SER A 32 19.64 3.17 9.52
CA SER A 32 20.96 2.54 9.70
C SER A 32 22.02 3.63 9.76
N ARG A 33 23.07 3.43 10.57
CA ARG A 33 24.15 4.39 10.72
C ARG A 33 24.80 4.66 9.37
N GLY A 34 25.15 5.92 9.14
CA GLY A 34 25.76 6.36 7.87
C GLY A 34 24.77 6.59 6.73
N ALA A 35 23.48 6.29 6.90
CA ALA A 35 22.45 6.77 5.98
C ALA A 35 22.22 8.27 6.18
N GLU A 36 22.03 9.04 5.10
CA GLU A 36 21.84 10.50 5.18
C GLU A 36 20.52 10.86 5.86
N HIS A 37 19.43 10.23 5.40
CA HIS A 37 18.11 10.26 6.01
C HIS A 37 17.25 9.11 5.46
N THR A 38 16.25 8.72 6.23
CA THR A 38 15.12 7.91 5.79
C THR A 38 13.85 8.71 6.05
N VAL A 39 12.96 8.74 5.07
CA VAL A 39 11.68 9.46 5.12
C VAL A 39 10.53 8.49 4.85
N ASP A 40 9.41 8.72 5.52
CA ASP A 40 8.15 7.99 5.32
C ASP A 40 6.98 8.97 5.45
N GLY A 41 5.99 8.79 4.60
CA GLY A 41 4.78 9.60 4.58
C GLY A 41 3.66 8.94 5.38
N CYS A 42 2.99 9.71 6.23
CA CYS A 42 1.82 9.28 6.96
C CYS A 42 0.55 9.57 6.13
N CYS A 43 -0.47 8.71 6.24
CA CYS A 43 -1.74 8.83 5.48
C CYS A 43 -2.48 10.16 5.65
N CYS A 44 -2.15 10.94 6.68
CA CYS A 44 -2.72 12.27 6.93
C CYS A 44 -1.97 13.41 6.23
N GLY A 45 -0.99 13.10 5.36
CA GLY A 45 -0.14 14.07 4.69
C GLY A 45 1.01 14.60 5.55
N ASN A 46 1.19 14.09 6.78
CA ASN A 46 2.35 14.42 7.60
C ASN A 46 3.53 13.57 7.12
N GLU A 47 4.70 14.17 7.01
CA GLU A 47 5.92 13.44 6.68
C GLU A 47 6.80 13.30 7.91
N PHE A 48 7.51 12.18 8.00
CA PHE A 48 8.44 11.90 9.08
C PHE A 48 9.77 11.46 8.50
N ALA A 49 10.86 12.08 8.94
CA ALA A 49 12.21 11.76 8.51
C ALA A 49 13.14 11.59 9.70
N VAL A 50 14.07 10.64 9.58
CA VAL A 50 15.10 10.38 10.58
C VAL A 50 16.46 10.31 9.92
N GLY A 51 17.41 11.09 10.43
CA GLY A 51 18.77 11.14 9.91
C GLY A 51 19.56 12.33 10.43
N THR A 52 20.86 12.36 10.14
CA THR A 52 21.75 13.46 10.55
C THR A 52 21.45 14.75 9.80
N GLY A 53 20.88 14.66 8.58
CA GLY A 53 20.47 15.79 7.74
C GLY A 53 18.96 15.97 7.57
N ALA A 54 18.13 15.20 8.28
CA ALA A 54 16.69 15.09 8.01
C ALA A 54 15.96 16.46 7.99
N ALA A 55 16.34 17.42 8.83
CA ALA A 55 15.69 18.73 8.88
C ALA A 55 15.94 19.58 7.62
N THR A 56 17.06 19.35 6.94
CA THR A 56 17.39 20.04 5.70
C THR A 56 16.65 19.44 4.51
N HIS A 57 16.38 18.13 4.55
CA HIS A 57 15.74 17.41 3.46
C HIS A 57 14.21 17.43 3.55
N LEU A 58 13.63 17.44 4.75
CA LEU A 58 12.18 17.44 4.94
C LEU A 58 11.66 18.85 5.19
N GLN A 59 11.25 19.56 4.15
CA GLN A 59 10.73 20.94 4.26
C GLN A 59 9.21 20.93 4.44
N ALA A 60 8.70 21.66 5.43
CA ALA A 60 7.25 21.84 5.56
C ALA A 60 6.69 22.67 4.41
N GLY A 61 5.66 22.15 3.75
CA GLY A 61 4.87 22.88 2.76
C GLY A 61 3.98 23.96 3.41
N GLU A 62 3.30 24.74 2.56
CA GLU A 62 2.42 25.81 3.01
C GLU A 62 1.28 25.25 3.90
N GLY A 63 1.14 25.76 5.12
CA GLY A 63 0.15 25.28 6.11
C GLY A 63 0.62 24.14 7.02
N PHE A 64 1.85 23.66 6.86
CA PHE A 64 2.49 22.67 7.72
C PHE A 64 3.57 23.31 8.58
N VAL A 65 3.72 22.84 9.82
CA VAL A 65 4.83 23.22 10.70
C VAL A 65 5.87 22.12 10.73
N GLN A 66 7.14 22.49 10.56
CA GLN A 66 8.26 21.57 10.76
C GLN A 66 8.63 21.57 12.24
N GLU A 67 8.59 20.41 12.89
CA GLU A 67 9.12 20.22 14.23
C GLU A 67 10.29 19.22 14.16
N VAL A 68 11.36 19.52 14.91
CA VAL A 68 12.62 18.76 14.90
C VAL A 68 12.92 18.34 16.33
N GLN A 69 13.17 17.06 16.55
CA GLN A 69 13.64 16.52 17.81
C GLN A 69 14.97 15.80 17.63
N LEU A 70 15.94 16.17 18.47
CA LEU A 70 17.23 15.51 18.52
C LEU A 70 17.16 14.36 19.53
N PHE A 71 17.75 13.23 19.19
CA PHE A 71 17.92 12.10 20.09
C PHE A 71 19.31 11.46 19.93
N ASP A 72 19.78 10.82 20.99
CA ASP A 72 21.04 10.08 20.97
C ASP A 72 20.75 8.63 20.55
N ALA A 73 21.39 8.20 19.46
CA ALA A 73 21.31 6.85 18.94
C ALA A 73 22.05 5.86 19.87
N PRO A 74 21.75 4.55 19.79
CA PRO A 74 22.40 3.56 20.66
C PRO A 74 23.93 3.47 20.46
N TRP A 75 24.45 3.86 19.29
CA TRP A 75 25.88 3.98 19.01
C TRP A 75 26.50 5.34 19.40
N GLY A 76 25.77 6.20 20.10
CA GLY A 76 26.27 7.48 20.65
C GLY A 76 26.31 8.65 19.67
N GLU A 77 25.70 8.52 18.50
CA GLU A 77 25.55 9.61 17.53
C GLU A 77 24.26 10.39 17.77
N ARG A 78 24.29 11.71 17.58
CA ARG A 78 23.10 12.56 17.69
C ARG A 78 22.38 12.63 16.35
N ILE A 79 21.13 12.21 16.33
CA ILE A 79 20.31 12.09 15.12
C ILE A 79 19.09 13.01 15.25
N GLN A 80 18.63 13.52 14.10
CA GLN A 80 17.43 14.34 14.02
C GLN A 80 16.25 13.47 13.60
N ALA A 81 15.15 13.60 14.33
CA ALA A 81 13.84 13.10 13.96
C ALA A 81 12.99 14.33 13.63
N VAL A 82 12.43 14.39 12.42
CA VAL A 82 11.80 15.59 11.88
C VAL A 82 10.44 15.24 11.34
N TRP A 83 9.45 16.06 11.65
CA TRP A 83 8.08 15.85 11.21
C TRP A 83 7.46 17.14 10.70
N THR A 84 6.63 17.01 9.66
CA THR A 84 5.77 18.08 9.18
C THR A 84 4.35 17.82 9.69
N ILE A 85 3.79 18.78 10.41
CA ILE A 85 2.45 18.66 10.99
C ILE A 85 1.54 19.69 10.32
N GLY A 86 0.57 19.21 9.57
CA GLY A 86 -0.48 20.04 8.96
C GLY A 86 -1.69 20.18 9.87
N GLN A 87 -2.41 21.29 9.70
CA GLN A 87 -3.80 21.37 10.14
C GLN A 87 -4.62 20.38 9.30
N SER A 88 -5.07 19.31 9.95
CA SER A 88 -5.86 18.20 9.43
C SER A 88 -6.77 18.61 8.28
N VAL A 89 -6.35 18.31 7.05
CA VAL A 89 -7.32 18.18 5.95
C VAL A 89 -7.88 16.77 6.05
N ASP A 90 -9.03 16.66 6.71
CA ASP A 90 -9.98 15.59 6.43
C ASP A 90 -10.28 15.61 4.93
N ALA A 91 -9.62 14.75 4.19
CA ALA A 91 -10.11 14.28 2.91
C ALA A 91 -9.57 12.87 2.75
N GLY A 92 -10.45 11.89 2.93
CA GLY A 92 -10.20 10.52 2.50
C GLY A 92 -9.83 10.51 1.01
N HIS A 93 -8.53 10.55 0.75
CA HIS A 93 -7.96 10.29 -0.55
C HIS A 93 -7.28 8.92 -0.46
N ASP A 94 -7.86 7.97 -1.19
CA ASP A 94 -7.27 6.67 -1.49
C ASP A 94 -5.93 6.90 -2.20
N HIS A 95 -4.84 6.90 -1.43
CA HIS A 95 -3.51 6.68 -1.99
C HIS A 95 -3.22 5.19 -1.84
N GLY A 96 -3.37 4.49 -2.96
CA GLY A 96 -3.16 3.06 -3.13
C GLY A 96 -1.87 2.59 -2.46
N GLY A 97 -2.05 1.55 -1.63
CA GLY A 97 -1.04 1.01 -0.74
C GLY A 97 0.20 0.46 -1.44
N HIS A 98 1.33 0.67 -0.76
CA HIS A 98 2.52 -0.14 -0.91
C HIS A 98 2.16 -1.60 -0.57
N SER A 99 2.39 -2.50 -1.51
CA SER A 99 1.99 -3.91 -1.42
C SER A 99 3.09 -4.73 -0.76
N ASP A 100 2.85 -5.18 0.47
CA ASP A 100 3.49 -6.36 1.06
C ASP A 100 2.48 -7.08 1.99
N ASP A 101 2.24 -8.35 1.65
CA ASP A 101 1.30 -9.41 2.12
C ASP A 101 1.29 -9.72 3.66
N HIS A 102 0.33 -10.36 4.36
CA HIS A 102 -0.73 -11.37 4.09
C HIS A 102 -1.79 -11.40 5.25
N GLY A 103 -3.06 -11.73 4.94
CA GLY A 103 -4.06 -12.53 5.71
C GLY A 103 -4.49 -12.12 7.15
N GLY A 104 -5.75 -12.23 7.64
CA GLY A 104 -7.03 -12.79 7.18
C GLY A 104 -8.00 -12.91 8.39
N HIS A 105 -9.32 -13.00 8.11
CA HIS A 105 -10.46 -13.40 8.98
C HIS A 105 -10.87 -12.48 10.16
N GLY A 106 -12.13 -12.08 10.39
CA GLY A 106 -13.43 -12.36 9.78
C GLY A 106 -14.58 -12.04 10.76
N ALA A 107 -15.73 -11.57 10.23
CA ALA A 107 -17.09 -11.51 10.81
C ALA A 107 -17.28 -10.63 12.10
N ASP A 108 -18.40 -9.96 12.36
CA ASP A 108 -19.79 -10.46 12.37
C ASP A 108 -20.86 -9.39 12.04
N ALA A 109 -22.02 -9.91 11.62
CA ALA A 109 -23.23 -9.26 11.07
C ALA A 109 -23.99 -8.35 12.07
N HIS A 110 -24.91 -7.47 11.66
CA HIS A 110 -26.32 -7.69 11.25
C HIS A 110 -26.87 -6.36 10.63
N ALA A 111 -27.87 -6.23 9.74
CA ALA A 111 -29.03 -7.07 9.38
C ALA A 111 -29.82 -6.52 8.14
N HIS A 112 -30.52 -7.44 7.45
CA HIS A 112 -31.80 -7.41 6.69
C HIS A 112 -32.12 -6.30 5.66
N ALA A 113 -32.21 -6.66 4.36
CA ALA A 113 -33.42 -6.95 3.54
C ALA A 113 -33.91 -5.64 2.84
N ASP A 114 -34.39 -5.58 1.60
CA ASP A 114 -35.11 -6.50 0.72
C ASP A 114 -35.12 -5.91 -0.72
N GLY A 115 -35.52 -6.71 -1.71
CA GLY A 115 -35.92 -6.21 -3.04
C GLY A 115 -35.26 -6.93 -4.21
N GLY A 116 -35.83 -8.07 -4.58
CA GLY A 116 -35.30 -8.93 -5.63
C GLY A 116 -35.44 -8.39 -7.05
N SER A 117 -34.77 -9.06 -7.97
CA SER A 117 -35.42 -9.50 -9.21
C SER A 117 -34.68 -10.71 -9.74
N ALA A 118 -35.45 -11.76 -9.98
CA ALA A 118 -34.99 -12.96 -10.64
C ALA A 118 -34.47 -12.64 -12.04
N SER A 119 -33.37 -13.28 -12.43
CA SER A 119 -33.40 -14.05 -13.67
C SER A 119 -32.43 -15.20 -13.61
N ALA A 120 -33.01 -16.37 -13.83
CA ALA A 120 -32.34 -17.62 -14.01
C ALA A 120 -31.51 -17.63 -15.31
N THR A 121 -30.61 -18.62 -15.34
CA THR A 121 -30.11 -19.32 -16.54
C THR A 121 -28.82 -18.80 -17.15
N ALA A 122 -27.71 -19.45 -16.79
CA ALA A 122 -26.92 -20.28 -17.71
C ALA A 122 -25.85 -21.04 -16.90
N PRO A 123 -25.33 -22.19 -17.38
CA PRO A 123 -24.17 -22.82 -16.73
C PRO A 123 -23.02 -21.80 -16.73
N ALA A 124 -22.52 -21.46 -15.54
CA ALA A 124 -21.38 -20.56 -15.38
C ALA A 124 -20.18 -21.20 -16.10
N ALA A 125 -19.95 -20.79 -17.35
CA ALA A 125 -18.74 -21.09 -18.07
C ALA A 125 -17.64 -20.28 -17.40
N THR A 126 -17.06 -20.83 -16.35
CA THR A 126 -15.93 -20.23 -15.67
C THR A 126 -14.77 -20.12 -16.66
N ALA A 127 -14.21 -18.92 -16.80
CA ALA A 127 -13.03 -18.68 -17.61
C ALA A 127 -11.77 -18.93 -16.78
N ILE A 128 -10.64 -19.20 -17.44
CA ILE A 128 -9.34 -19.34 -16.79
C ILE A 128 -8.51 -18.10 -17.11
N ASP A 129 -7.95 -17.47 -16.08
CA ASP A 129 -7.01 -16.37 -16.21
C ASP A 129 -5.68 -16.90 -16.81
N PRO A 130 -5.21 -16.41 -17.96
CA PRO A 130 -4.00 -16.92 -18.62
C PRO A 130 -2.70 -16.52 -17.89
N VAL A 131 -2.73 -15.53 -17.00
CA VAL A 131 -1.55 -15.04 -16.26
C VAL A 131 -1.27 -15.95 -15.08
N CYS A 132 -2.29 -16.16 -14.24
CA CYS A 132 -2.16 -16.90 -12.97
C CYS A 132 -2.84 -18.27 -12.96
N GLY A 133 -3.62 -18.63 -14.00
CA GLY A 133 -4.33 -19.92 -14.08
C GLY A 133 -5.56 -20.01 -13.19
N MET A 134 -5.98 -18.92 -12.53
CA MET A 134 -7.16 -18.94 -11.66
C MET A 134 -8.47 -18.99 -12.43
N THR A 135 -9.42 -19.72 -11.88
CA THR A 135 -10.80 -19.77 -12.36
C THR A 135 -11.53 -18.49 -12.01
N VAL A 136 -12.04 -17.78 -13.01
CA VAL A 136 -12.73 -16.50 -12.87
C VAL A 136 -14.13 -16.56 -13.49
N ASP A 137 -15.03 -15.81 -12.88
CA ASP A 137 -16.37 -15.63 -13.44
C ASP A 137 -16.34 -14.49 -14.49
N PRO A 138 -16.66 -14.78 -15.77
CA PRO A 138 -16.57 -13.78 -16.83
C PRO A 138 -17.57 -12.64 -16.65
N GLU A 139 -18.76 -12.87 -16.10
CA GLU A 139 -19.73 -11.78 -15.87
C GLU A 139 -19.25 -10.84 -14.76
N ALA A 140 -18.75 -11.39 -13.66
CA ALA A 140 -18.16 -10.61 -12.58
C ALA A 140 -16.91 -9.84 -13.03
N ALA A 141 -16.06 -10.47 -13.84
CA ALA A 141 -14.88 -9.82 -14.42
C ALA A 141 -15.29 -8.65 -15.32
N ARG A 142 -16.30 -8.83 -16.19
CA ARG A 142 -16.83 -7.76 -17.04
C ARG A 142 -17.43 -6.61 -16.23
N ALA A 143 -18.25 -6.91 -15.24
CA ALA A 143 -18.85 -5.92 -14.35
C ALA A 143 -17.79 -5.08 -13.62
N LYS A 144 -16.65 -5.70 -13.28
CA LYS A 144 -15.50 -5.04 -12.62
C LYS A 144 -14.51 -4.40 -13.61
N GLY A 145 -14.73 -4.53 -14.92
CA GLY A 145 -13.80 -4.05 -15.96
C GLY A 145 -12.48 -4.85 -16.03
N LEU A 146 -12.46 -6.08 -15.53
CA LEU A 146 -11.33 -7.02 -15.50
C LEU A 146 -11.32 -7.95 -16.73
N HIS A 147 -11.69 -7.43 -17.90
CA HIS A 147 -11.57 -8.12 -19.18
C HIS A 147 -10.68 -7.35 -20.16
N LEU A 148 -10.10 -8.04 -21.14
CA LEU A 148 -9.35 -7.45 -22.24
C LEU A 148 -9.58 -8.27 -23.50
N SER A 149 -9.92 -7.59 -24.60
CA SER A 149 -10.08 -8.23 -25.90
C SER A 149 -8.74 -8.24 -26.64
N HIS A 150 -8.25 -9.42 -27.01
CA HIS A 150 -7.02 -9.61 -27.77
C HIS A 150 -7.21 -10.65 -28.88
N GLY A 151 -6.82 -10.33 -30.11
CA GLY A 151 -6.93 -11.26 -31.25
C GLY A 151 -8.37 -11.72 -31.57
N GLY A 152 -9.39 -10.94 -31.19
CA GLY A 152 -10.80 -11.31 -31.34
C GLY A 152 -11.35 -12.25 -30.26
N THR A 153 -10.54 -12.57 -29.24
CA THR A 153 -10.94 -13.35 -28.06
C THR A 153 -11.00 -12.45 -26.84
N ASP A 154 -12.03 -12.62 -26.01
CA ASP A 154 -12.17 -11.89 -24.74
C ASP A 154 -11.50 -12.69 -23.63
N TYR A 155 -10.49 -12.10 -22.98
CA TYR A 155 -9.78 -12.69 -21.85
C TYR A 155 -10.24 -12.05 -20.55
N PHE A 156 -10.43 -12.88 -19.52
CA PHE A 156 -10.91 -12.46 -18.21
C PHE A 156 -9.82 -12.67 -17.17
N PHE A 157 -9.70 -11.69 -16.27
CA PHE A 157 -8.65 -11.66 -15.26
C PHE A 157 -9.23 -11.68 -13.85
N CYS A 158 -8.51 -12.31 -12.93
CA CYS A 158 -8.94 -12.39 -11.52
C CYS A 158 -8.84 -11.03 -10.83
N GLY A 159 -7.98 -10.14 -11.32
CA GLY A 159 -7.65 -8.87 -10.71
C GLY A 159 -7.04 -7.87 -11.69
N LYS A 160 -6.84 -6.65 -11.18
CA LYS A 160 -6.26 -5.54 -11.97
C LYS A 160 -4.80 -5.80 -12.34
N GLY A 161 -4.03 -6.47 -11.46
CA GLY A 161 -2.63 -6.87 -11.72
C GLY A 161 -2.50 -7.76 -12.95
N CYS A 162 -3.20 -8.91 -12.95
CA CYS A 162 -3.17 -9.84 -14.08
C CYS A 162 -3.65 -9.20 -15.39
N LYS A 163 -4.65 -8.31 -15.35
CA LYS A 163 -5.07 -7.55 -16.53
C LYS A 163 -3.95 -6.64 -17.07
N LEU A 164 -3.23 -5.95 -16.19
CA LEU A 164 -2.14 -5.05 -16.58
C LEU A 164 -0.95 -5.84 -17.14
N GLU A 165 -0.57 -6.94 -16.50
CA GLU A 165 0.51 -7.83 -16.96
C GLU A 165 0.20 -8.40 -18.34
N PHE A 166 -1.02 -8.91 -18.54
CA PHE A 166 -1.46 -9.38 -19.84
C PHE A 166 -1.51 -8.27 -20.89
N GLY A 167 -1.82 -7.03 -20.49
CA GLY A 167 -1.82 -5.88 -21.40
C GLY A 167 -0.41 -5.46 -21.84
N ASP A 168 0.59 -5.65 -20.98
CA ASP A 168 1.98 -5.32 -21.26
C ASP A 168 2.60 -6.30 -22.26
N ASP A 169 2.40 -7.61 -22.05
CA ASP A 169 3.02 -8.64 -22.91
C ASP A 169 2.09 -9.85 -23.16
N PRO A 170 0.96 -9.66 -23.89
CA PRO A 170 -0.05 -10.69 -24.07
C PRO A 170 0.49 -11.94 -24.78
N GLY A 171 1.47 -11.75 -25.69
CA GLY A 171 2.07 -12.84 -26.43
C GLY A 171 2.79 -13.85 -25.53
N ARG A 172 3.35 -13.41 -24.40
CA ARG A 172 4.03 -14.30 -23.45
C ARG A 172 3.06 -15.21 -22.72
N PHE A 173 1.92 -14.69 -22.29
CA PHE A 173 0.91 -15.45 -21.54
C PHE A 173 0.04 -16.35 -22.43
N LEU A 174 -0.03 -16.05 -23.73
CA LEU A 174 -0.75 -16.85 -24.72
C LEU A 174 0.13 -17.94 -25.36
N ASP A 175 1.42 -17.97 -25.04
CA ASP A 175 2.33 -18.97 -25.58
C ASP A 175 2.06 -20.35 -24.91
N PRO A 176 1.94 -21.44 -25.69
CA PRO A 176 1.69 -22.78 -25.12
C PRO A 176 2.85 -23.30 -24.24
N SER A 177 4.02 -22.66 -24.28
CA SER A 177 5.14 -22.95 -23.39
C SER A 177 5.10 -22.17 -22.07
N TYR A 178 4.21 -21.18 -21.94
CA TYR A 178 4.02 -20.45 -20.69
C TYR A 178 3.26 -21.31 -19.69
N VAL A 179 3.91 -21.58 -18.57
CA VAL A 179 3.29 -22.23 -17.42
C VAL A 179 2.88 -21.11 -16.48
N ALA A 180 1.56 -20.91 -16.32
CA ALA A 180 1.05 -20.01 -15.31
C ALA A 180 1.59 -20.44 -13.94
N SER A 181 2.31 -19.54 -13.28
CA SER A 181 2.88 -19.79 -11.95
C SER A 181 1.73 -19.88 -10.95
N MET A 182 1.38 -21.10 -10.55
CA MET A 182 0.45 -21.41 -9.46
C MET A 182 1.03 -21.03 -8.10
#